data_AF-A0A4R8B557-F1
#
_entry.id   AF-A0A4R8B557-F1
#
_cell.length_a   1.000
_cell.length_b   1.000
_cell.length_c   1.000
_cell.angle_alpha   90.00
_cell.angle_beta   90.00
_cell.angle_gamma   90.00
#
_symmetry.space_group_name_H-M   'P 1'
#
loop_
_entity.id
_entity.type
_entity.pdbx_description
1 polymer ?
#
loop_
_entity_poly.entity_id
_entity_poly.type
_entity_poly.pdbx_seq_one_letter_code
_entity_poly.pdbx_strand_id
1 'polypeptide(L)'
;MRIVFGQRNFKIREFSPQELGFISDSSIDFNIEVRQNYFHIYWIPFCGTGKEWAIRRNGELYELPLEYHYHIQNRQLKIRSPWYTYTWLILIALGFLIYSSQEKIENYNRDQQDRVSFIESVGQFDTKIEKAKRNQFFVLEDLKDNNDQSKMYLKVEKVYADKIDFTVIPGFFLESSGLKLEECYDQNKAQLDKITVLKSELKNAFARDFDVSQSNTFTGSDLLKSRKAYRITSIEEGWSIVLESSLIFKDSAVIQIEISSTGSEFTIMSIQNTENHIPWDITLPLKIKSGNRSNPVNFFLSSKKKDDFSFYNNDSFKTEIKVLDSFGTEHLYQLSGNHDYCTLTKFS
;
A
#
# COMPACT_ATOMS: atom_id res chain seq x y z
N MET A 1 -15.46 33.16 5.72
CA MET A 1 -16.56 32.52 4.96
C MET A 1 -17.88 32.88 5.66
N ARG A 2 -18.84 33.50 4.97
CA ARG A 2 -20.15 33.88 5.56
C ARG A 2 -21.23 32.92 5.04
N ILE A 3 -21.90 32.20 5.94
CA ILE A 3 -23.04 31.34 5.60
C ILE A 3 -24.29 32.24 5.52
N VAL A 4 -24.99 32.23 4.39
CA VAL A 4 -26.25 32.98 4.21
C VAL A 4 -27.42 32.03 4.43
N PHE A 5 -28.23 32.27 5.45
CA PHE A 5 -29.46 31.50 5.72
C PHE A 5 -30.63 32.42 6.00
N GLY A 6 -31.85 31.94 5.78
CA GLY A 6 -33.06 32.75 5.97
C GLY A 6 -34.33 32.02 5.56
N GLN A 7 -35.46 32.72 5.69
CA GLN A 7 -36.75 32.28 5.18
C GLN A 7 -37.10 33.09 3.94
N ARG A 8 -37.59 32.40 2.92
CA ARG A 8 -38.13 33.01 1.70
C ARG A 8 -39.40 32.30 1.28
N ASN A 9 -40.08 32.86 0.29
CA ASN A 9 -41.25 32.24 -0.30
C ASN A 9 -41.21 32.32 -1.83
N PHE A 10 -41.77 31.31 -2.49
CA PHE A 10 -41.96 31.31 -3.94
C PHE A 10 -43.40 30.93 -4.27
N LYS A 11 -43.90 31.42 -5.40
CA LYS A 11 -45.25 31.13 -5.88
C LYS A 11 -45.34 29.67 -6.34
N ILE A 12 -46.27 28.91 -5.75
CA ILE A 12 -46.62 27.55 -6.18
C ILE A 12 -47.68 27.61 -7.27
N ARG A 13 -48.74 28.38 -7.03
CA ARG A 13 -49.92 28.47 -7.87
C ARG A 13 -50.59 29.83 -7.68
N GLU A 14 -51.28 30.26 -8.72
CA GLU A 14 -52.11 31.46 -8.73
C GLU A 14 -53.53 31.04 -9.09
N PHE A 15 -54.51 31.68 -8.47
CA PHE A 15 -55.92 31.47 -8.70
C PHE A 15 -56.59 32.81 -8.98
N SER A 16 -57.44 32.86 -10.00
CA SER A 16 -58.38 33.96 -10.13
C SER A 16 -59.44 33.89 -9.02
N PRO A 17 -60.03 35.02 -8.59
CA PRO A 17 -61.13 35.01 -7.61
C PRO A 17 -62.32 34.13 -8.05
N GLN A 18 -62.55 34.04 -9.37
CA GLN A 18 -63.60 33.23 -9.98
C GLN A 18 -63.34 31.72 -9.84
N GLU A 19 -62.08 31.25 -9.97
CA GLU A 19 -61.72 29.85 -9.72
C GLU A 19 -61.98 29.42 -8.27
N LEU A 20 -61.83 30.38 -7.35
CA LEU A 20 -62.16 30.21 -5.94
C LEU A 20 -63.64 30.48 -5.63
N GLY A 21 -64.44 30.78 -6.66
CA GLY A 21 -65.87 31.06 -6.66
C GLY A 21 -66.29 32.20 -5.74
N PHE A 22 -65.45 33.23 -5.67
CA PHE A 22 -65.86 34.54 -5.20
C PHE A 22 -66.72 35.19 -6.29
N ILE A 23 -67.89 35.70 -5.90
CA ILE A 23 -68.75 36.49 -6.80
C ILE A 23 -68.00 37.80 -7.06
N SER A 24 -67.45 37.95 -8.25
CA SER A 24 -66.68 39.13 -8.61
C SER A 24 -67.58 40.11 -9.35
N ASP A 25 -67.74 41.32 -8.80
CA ASP A 25 -67.95 42.48 -9.66
C ASP A 25 -66.76 42.56 -10.62
N SER A 26 -67.01 42.91 -11.88
CA SER A 26 -65.99 43.03 -12.93
C SER A 26 -64.91 44.09 -12.65
N SER A 27 -65.03 44.81 -11.53
CA SER A 27 -64.09 45.81 -11.01
C SER A 27 -63.00 45.25 -10.09
N ILE A 28 -63.05 43.96 -9.73
CA ILE A 28 -62.08 43.33 -8.82
C ILE A 28 -60.86 42.83 -9.60
N ASP A 29 -59.78 43.63 -9.60
CA ASP A 29 -58.50 43.31 -10.24
C ASP A 29 -57.46 42.83 -9.20
N PHE A 30 -57.59 41.58 -8.74
CA PHE A 30 -56.55 40.91 -7.95
C PHE A 30 -56.53 39.40 -8.17
N ASN A 31 -55.37 38.78 -7.97
CA ASN A 31 -55.21 37.33 -7.96
C ASN A 31 -54.85 36.81 -6.57
N ILE A 32 -55.21 35.57 -6.28
CA ILE A 32 -54.86 34.89 -5.04
C ILE A 32 -53.69 33.94 -5.32
N GLU A 33 -52.53 34.22 -4.74
CA GLU A 33 -51.33 33.40 -4.86
C GLU A 33 -51.18 32.46 -3.67
N VAL A 34 -50.78 31.21 -3.95
CA VAL A 34 -50.32 30.27 -2.93
C VAL A 34 -48.82 30.17 -3.03
N ARG A 35 -48.17 30.51 -1.93
CA ARG A 35 -46.72 30.58 -1.83
C ARG A 35 -46.23 29.51 -0.87
N GLN A 36 -45.10 28.87 -1.21
CA GLN A 36 -44.42 27.94 -0.33
C GLN A 36 -43.39 28.73 0.45
N ASN A 37 -43.53 28.78 1.77
CA ASN A 37 -42.50 29.27 2.66
C ASN A 37 -41.45 28.16 2.82
N TYR A 38 -40.18 28.54 2.71
CA TYR A 38 -39.06 27.63 2.80
C TYR A 38 -37.89 28.26 3.53
N PHE A 39 -37.18 27.43 4.30
CA PHE A 39 -35.88 27.78 4.84
C PHE A 39 -34.82 27.54 3.76
N HIS A 40 -33.82 28.42 3.65
CA HIS A 40 -32.74 28.27 2.68
C HIS A 40 -31.37 28.43 3.31
N ILE A 41 -30.38 27.78 2.68
CA ILE A 41 -28.96 27.98 2.93
C ILE A 41 -28.32 28.29 1.57
N TYR A 42 -27.55 29.38 1.48
CA TYR A 42 -26.97 29.89 0.22
C TYR A 42 -27.98 30.04 -0.93
N TRP A 43 -29.19 30.52 -0.62
CA TRP A 43 -30.32 30.66 -1.55
C TRP A 43 -30.93 29.35 -2.07
N ILE A 44 -30.42 28.18 -1.66
CA ILE A 44 -30.96 26.88 -2.04
C ILE A 44 -32.04 26.47 -1.02
N PRO A 45 -33.26 26.11 -1.45
CA PRO A 45 -34.30 25.61 -0.56
C PRO A 45 -33.87 24.35 0.19
N PHE A 46 -33.97 24.39 1.51
CA PHE A 46 -33.58 23.30 2.41
C PHE A 46 -34.81 22.49 2.85
N CYS A 47 -35.82 23.17 3.40
CA CYS A 47 -37.09 22.55 3.79
C CYS A 47 -38.27 23.52 3.65
N GLY A 48 -39.43 22.98 3.32
CA GLY A 48 -40.69 23.73 3.31
C GLY A 48 -41.19 23.93 4.73
N THR A 49 -41.37 25.17 5.15
CA THR A 49 -41.83 25.53 6.50
C THR A 49 -43.34 25.71 6.59
N GLY A 50 -44.00 26.04 5.48
CA GLY A 50 -45.46 26.21 5.45
C GLY A 50 -45.96 26.71 4.10
N LYS A 51 -47.28 26.84 3.96
CA LYS A 51 -47.89 27.52 2.81
C LYS A 51 -48.55 28.80 3.27
N GLU A 52 -48.45 29.83 2.46
CA GLU A 52 -49.02 31.14 2.72
C GLU A 52 -49.91 31.53 1.54
N TRP A 53 -51.08 32.09 1.86
CA TRP A 53 -51.99 32.63 0.87
C TRP A 53 -51.85 34.15 0.90
N ALA A 54 -51.71 34.75 -0.28
CA ALA A 54 -51.51 36.18 -0.43
C ALA A 54 -52.34 36.72 -1.60
N ILE A 55 -52.74 37.98 -1.51
CA ILE A 55 -53.38 38.69 -2.62
C ILE A 55 -52.31 39.44 -3.39
N ARG A 56 -52.32 39.31 -4.72
CA ARG A 56 -51.52 40.13 -5.62
C ARG A 56 -52.39 41.13 -6.35
N ARG A 57 -52.13 42.41 -6.13
CA ARG A 57 -52.85 43.53 -6.75
C ARG A 57 -51.85 44.59 -7.19
N ASN A 58 -51.94 45.04 -8.44
CA ASN A 58 -51.03 46.05 -9.01
C ASN A 58 -49.54 45.73 -8.85
N GLY A 59 -49.18 44.43 -8.88
CA GLY A 59 -47.79 43.97 -8.71
C GLY A 59 -47.33 43.84 -7.25
N GLU A 60 -48.06 44.39 -6.29
CA GLU A 60 -47.76 44.30 -4.85
C GLU A 60 -48.42 43.07 -4.21
N LEU A 61 -47.79 42.57 -3.14
CA LEU A 61 -48.23 41.39 -2.40
C LEU A 61 -48.80 41.83 -1.04
N TYR A 62 -50.04 41.42 -0.75
CA TYR A 62 -50.75 41.73 0.49
C TYR A 62 -51.14 40.45 1.21
N GLU A 63 -51.20 40.50 2.55
CA GLU A 63 -51.74 39.42 3.36
C GLU A 63 -53.20 39.14 2.98
N LEU A 64 -53.58 37.86 2.95
CA LEU A 64 -54.95 37.47 2.64
C LEU A 64 -55.88 37.86 3.80
N PRO A 65 -56.92 38.70 3.58
CA PRO A 65 -57.89 39.02 4.62
C PRO A 65 -58.60 37.77 5.16
N LEU A 66 -58.94 37.79 6.45
CA LEU A 66 -59.52 36.65 7.18
C LEU A 66 -60.80 36.09 6.52
N GLU A 67 -61.59 36.96 5.89
CA GLU A 67 -62.82 36.59 5.18
C GLU A 67 -62.56 35.56 4.06
N TYR A 68 -61.52 35.77 3.26
CA TYR A 68 -61.15 34.85 2.19
C TYR A 68 -60.57 33.53 2.71
N HIS A 69 -59.90 33.54 3.88
CA HIS A 69 -59.35 32.33 4.49
C HIS A 69 -60.44 31.28 4.76
N TYR A 70 -61.58 31.67 5.33
CA TYR A 70 -62.68 30.75 5.61
C TYR A 70 -63.25 30.12 4.33
N HIS A 71 -63.43 30.93 3.28
CA HIS A 71 -63.93 30.45 1.99
C HIS A 71 -62.98 29.44 1.33
N ILE A 72 -61.67 29.71 1.36
CA ILE A 72 -60.66 28.82 0.78
C ILE A 72 -60.55 27.51 1.58
N GLN A 73 -60.60 27.59 2.92
CA GLN A 73 -60.57 26.40 3.79
C GLN A 73 -61.78 25.49 3.56
N ASN A 74 -62.98 26.06 3.41
CA ASN A 74 -64.20 25.29 3.14
C ASN A 74 -64.15 24.52 1.80
N ARG A 75 -63.32 24.95 0.84
CA ARG A 75 -63.16 24.27 -0.46
C ARG A 75 -62.18 23.09 -0.43
N GLN A 76 -61.47 22.86 0.68
CA GLN A 76 -60.53 21.74 0.84
C GLN A 76 -59.51 21.58 -0.31
N LEU A 77 -59.02 22.70 -0.87
CA LEU A 77 -58.07 22.69 -1.97
C LEU A 77 -56.74 22.04 -1.54
N LYS A 78 -56.43 20.86 -2.11
CA LYS A 78 -55.18 20.14 -1.83
C LYS A 78 -54.04 20.67 -2.70
N ILE A 79 -53.26 21.61 -2.16
CA ILE A 79 -52.06 22.12 -2.83
C ILE A 79 -50.85 21.34 -2.31
N ARG A 80 -50.22 20.58 -3.20
CA ARG A 80 -48.98 19.84 -2.87
C ARG A 80 -47.78 20.78 -2.90
N SER A 81 -46.84 20.56 -1.99
CA SER A 81 -45.57 21.29 -2.00
C SER A 81 -44.70 20.75 -3.15
N PRO A 82 -44.06 21.62 -3.95
CA PRO A 82 -43.20 21.16 -5.04
C PRO A 82 -41.98 20.39 -4.51
N TRP A 83 -41.53 19.38 -5.25
CA TRP A 83 -40.43 18.50 -4.84
C TRP A 83 -39.11 19.26 -4.60
N TYR A 84 -38.87 20.34 -5.35
CA TYR A 84 -37.66 21.17 -5.22
C TYR A 84 -37.60 21.99 -3.91
N THR A 85 -38.66 21.97 -3.10
CA THR A 85 -38.61 22.51 -1.73
C THR A 85 -37.67 21.68 -0.83
N TYR A 86 -37.37 20.45 -1.24
CA TYR A 86 -36.51 19.49 -0.55
C TYR A 86 -35.18 19.25 -1.28
N THR A 87 -34.78 20.15 -2.19
CA THR A 87 -33.58 19.97 -3.02
C THR A 87 -32.34 19.68 -2.19
N TRP A 88 -32.13 20.36 -1.05
CA TRP A 88 -30.97 20.07 -0.20
C TRP A 88 -30.98 18.67 0.40
N LEU A 89 -32.13 18.18 0.89
CA LEU A 89 -32.25 16.81 1.41
C LEU A 89 -32.00 15.78 0.30
N ILE A 90 -32.49 16.05 -0.91
CA ILE A 90 -32.25 15.21 -2.09
C ILE A 90 -30.75 15.20 -2.43
N LEU A 91 -30.08 16.35 -2.40
CA LEU A 91 -28.63 16.45 -2.66
C LEU A 91 -27.80 15.74 -1.60
N ILE A 92 -28.15 15.86 -0.31
CA ILE A 92 -27.50 15.10 0.77
C ILE A 92 -27.68 13.59 0.52
N ALA A 93 -28.90 13.13 0.24
CA ALA A 93 -29.17 11.73 0.00
C ALA A 93 -28.40 11.21 -1.22
N LEU A 94 -28.36 11.98 -2.31
CA LEU A 94 -27.60 11.64 -3.50
C LEU A 94 -26.08 11.61 -3.23
N GLY A 95 -25.55 12.59 -2.51
CA GLY A 95 -24.16 12.64 -2.10
C GLY A 95 -23.77 11.43 -1.25
N PHE A 96 -24.63 11.04 -0.30
CA PHE A 96 -24.44 9.84 0.52
C PHE A 96 -24.44 8.56 -0.34
N LEU A 97 -25.37 8.42 -1.29
CA LEU A 97 -25.42 7.28 -2.19
C LEU A 97 -24.18 7.18 -3.09
N ILE A 98 -23.71 8.30 -3.63
CA ILE A 98 -22.48 8.36 -4.43
C ILE A 98 -21.28 7.95 -3.56
N TYR A 99 -21.14 8.53 -2.38
CA TYR A 99 -20.05 8.23 -1.45
C TYR A 99 -20.02 6.75 -1.05
N SER A 100 -21.16 6.20 -0.62
CA SER A 100 -21.27 4.77 -0.26
C SER A 100 -21.01 3.84 -1.45
N SER A 101 -21.34 4.27 -2.67
CA SER A 101 -21.05 3.49 -3.88
C SER A 101 -19.56 3.52 -4.23
N GLN A 102 -18.89 4.65 -4.07
CA GLN A 102 -17.45 4.78 -4.30
C GLN A 102 -16.66 3.87 -3.35
N GLU A 103 -16.98 3.89 -2.05
CA GLU A 103 -16.32 3.04 -1.06
C GLU A 103 -16.46 1.54 -1.41
N LYS A 104 -17.65 1.11 -1.84
CA LYS A 104 -17.88 -0.28 -2.27
C LYS A 104 -17.10 -0.66 -3.53
N ILE A 105 -16.98 0.26 -4.48
CA ILE A 105 -16.21 0.04 -5.72
C ILE A 105 -14.72 -0.03 -5.42
N GLU A 106 -14.20 0.86 -4.57
CA GLU A 106 -12.80 0.84 -4.15
C GLU A 106 -12.44 -0.44 -3.41
N ASN A 107 -13.28 -0.86 -2.46
CA ASN A 107 -13.10 -2.13 -1.74
C ASN A 107 -13.15 -3.33 -2.70
N TYR A 108 -14.12 -3.35 -3.62
CA TYR A 108 -14.20 -4.42 -4.62
C TYR A 108 -12.95 -4.47 -5.51
N ASN A 109 -12.48 -3.33 -6.00
CA ASN A 109 -11.29 -3.27 -6.85
C ASN A 109 -10.03 -3.69 -6.09
N ARG A 110 -9.90 -3.29 -4.82
CA ARG A 110 -8.82 -3.72 -3.93
C ARG A 110 -8.85 -5.22 -3.72
N ASP A 111 -10.02 -5.79 -3.41
CA ASP A 111 -10.18 -7.25 -3.25
C ASP A 111 -9.81 -8.01 -4.53
N GLN A 112 -10.15 -7.48 -5.71
CA GLN A 112 -9.74 -8.08 -6.99
C GLN A 112 -8.22 -8.00 -7.20
N GLN A 113 -7.58 -6.87 -6.88
CA GLN A 113 -6.14 -6.72 -6.97
C GLN A 113 -5.42 -7.67 -5.99
N ASP A 114 -5.87 -7.74 -4.75
CA ASP A 114 -5.32 -8.63 -3.72
C ASP A 114 -5.44 -10.10 -4.15
N ARG A 115 -6.57 -10.50 -4.77
CA ARG A 115 -6.74 -11.84 -5.35
C ARG A 115 -5.75 -12.12 -6.49
N VAL A 116 -5.54 -11.17 -7.40
CA VAL A 116 -4.58 -11.32 -8.51
C VAL A 116 -3.15 -11.46 -7.97
N SER A 117 -2.74 -10.55 -7.08
CA SER A 117 -1.42 -10.61 -6.44
C SER A 117 -1.23 -11.88 -5.61
N PHE A 118 -2.29 -12.38 -4.98
CA PHE A 118 -2.26 -13.66 -4.29
C PHE A 118 -2.04 -14.84 -5.24
N ILE A 119 -2.77 -14.92 -6.36
CA ILE A 119 -2.58 -15.99 -7.37
C ILE A 119 -1.14 -15.97 -7.92
N GLU A 120 -0.60 -14.78 -8.19
CA GLU A 120 0.80 -14.62 -8.60
C GLU A 120 1.75 -15.12 -7.50
N SER A 121 1.48 -14.78 -6.24
CA SER A 121 2.29 -15.24 -5.09
C SER A 121 2.28 -16.76 -4.94
N VAL A 122 1.15 -17.43 -5.18
CA VAL A 122 1.04 -18.90 -5.16
C VAL A 122 1.93 -19.51 -6.25
N GLY A 123 1.89 -18.96 -7.47
CA GLY A 123 2.74 -19.42 -8.58
C GLY A 123 4.24 -19.20 -8.33
N GLN A 124 4.60 -18.05 -7.75
CA GLN A 124 5.97 -17.77 -7.32
C GLN A 124 6.42 -18.72 -6.21
N PHE A 125 5.54 -19.02 -5.24
CA PHE A 125 5.80 -19.95 -4.16
C PHE A 125 6.08 -21.37 -4.67
N ASP A 126 5.27 -21.86 -5.60
CA ASP A 126 5.49 -23.16 -6.25
C ASP A 126 6.85 -23.20 -6.97
N THR A 127 7.21 -22.12 -7.67
CA THR A 127 8.51 -22.00 -8.33
C THR A 127 9.67 -21.99 -7.32
N LYS A 128 9.52 -21.28 -6.19
CA LYS A 128 10.51 -21.24 -5.11
C LYS A 128 10.68 -22.60 -4.42
N ILE A 129 9.62 -23.40 -4.26
CA ILE A 129 9.74 -24.77 -3.75
C ILE A 129 10.47 -25.66 -4.74
N GLU A 130 10.12 -25.59 -6.02
CA GLU A 130 10.73 -26.47 -7.02
C GLU A 130 12.21 -26.19 -7.24
N LYS A 131 12.58 -24.90 -7.24
CA LYS A 131 13.94 -24.40 -7.39
C LYS A 131 14.47 -23.81 -6.08
N ALA A 132 14.22 -24.49 -4.97
CA ALA A 132 14.68 -24.06 -3.66
C ALA A 132 16.21 -23.87 -3.66
N LYS A 133 16.67 -22.80 -3.02
CA LYS A 133 18.09 -22.45 -2.92
C LYS A 133 18.59 -22.66 -1.50
N ARG A 134 19.88 -22.99 -1.37
CA ARG A 134 20.56 -23.14 -0.08
C ARG A 134 20.68 -21.85 0.72
N ASN A 135 20.31 -20.70 0.18
CA ASN A 135 20.29 -19.43 0.91
C ASN A 135 18.87 -19.06 1.41
N GLN A 136 17.85 -19.87 1.11
CA GLN A 136 16.46 -19.59 1.51
C GLN A 136 16.11 -20.10 2.92
N PHE A 137 15.11 -19.44 3.51
CA PHE A 137 14.41 -19.80 4.73
C PHE A 137 12.91 -19.86 4.48
N PHE A 138 12.24 -20.88 5.00
CA PHE A 138 10.79 -20.97 4.98
C PHE A 138 10.28 -20.55 6.35
N VAL A 139 9.36 -19.59 6.39
CA VAL A 139 8.78 -19.10 7.64
C VAL A 139 7.52 -19.89 7.93
N LEU A 140 7.50 -20.57 9.07
CA LEU A 140 6.38 -21.32 9.60
C LEU A 140 5.70 -20.54 10.71
N GLU A 141 4.38 -20.62 10.75
CA GLU A 141 3.56 -20.07 11.83
C GLU A 141 2.62 -21.18 12.34
N ASP A 142 2.53 -21.32 13.68
CA ASP A 142 1.62 -22.26 14.33
C ASP A 142 0.19 -21.74 14.21
N LEU A 143 -0.72 -22.54 13.65
CA LEU A 143 -2.12 -22.12 13.46
C LEU A 143 -2.89 -21.91 14.77
N LYS A 144 -2.40 -22.43 15.89
CA LYS A 144 -3.02 -22.26 17.21
C LYS A 144 -2.42 -21.11 18.01
N ASP A 145 -1.27 -20.59 17.61
CA ASP A 145 -0.52 -19.57 18.34
C ASP A 145 0.03 -18.54 17.35
N ASN A 146 -0.65 -17.39 17.25
CA ASN A 146 -0.27 -16.29 16.37
C ASN A 146 0.70 -15.30 17.06
N ASN A 147 1.47 -15.75 18.05
CA ASN A 147 2.54 -14.94 18.62
C ASN A 147 3.76 -14.97 17.69
N ASP A 148 4.45 -13.84 17.49
CA ASP A 148 5.70 -13.80 16.71
C ASP A 148 6.76 -14.77 17.27
N GLN A 149 6.72 -15.04 18.58
CA GLN A 149 7.58 -16.04 19.25
C GLN A 149 7.32 -17.48 18.82
N SER A 150 6.11 -17.78 18.32
CA SER A 150 5.72 -19.12 17.89
C SER A 150 6.22 -19.45 16.47
N LYS A 151 6.72 -18.43 15.74
CA LYS A 151 7.26 -18.62 14.41
C LYS A 151 8.45 -19.58 14.45
N MET A 152 8.59 -20.37 13.41
CA MET A 152 9.77 -21.22 13.21
C MET A 152 10.31 -21.00 11.81
N TYR A 153 11.61 -21.14 11.64
CA TYR A 153 12.27 -20.94 10.36
C TYR A 153 12.91 -22.25 9.92
N LEU A 154 12.61 -22.69 8.70
CA LEU A 154 13.26 -23.86 8.11
C LEU A 154 14.35 -23.41 7.16
N LYS A 155 15.60 -23.65 7.56
CA LYS A 155 16.76 -23.35 6.75
C LYS A 155 17.03 -24.45 5.73
N VAL A 156 17.05 -24.13 4.43
CA VAL A 156 17.36 -25.11 3.37
C VAL A 156 18.83 -25.56 3.44
N GLU A 157 19.07 -26.85 3.65
CA GLU A 157 20.41 -27.46 3.61
C GLU A 157 20.69 -28.15 2.27
N LYS A 158 19.75 -28.99 1.83
CA LYS A 158 19.90 -29.78 0.60
C LYS A 158 18.57 -30.00 -0.09
N VAL A 159 18.58 -29.90 -1.40
CA VAL A 159 17.39 -30.02 -2.25
C VAL A 159 17.52 -31.27 -3.10
N TYR A 160 16.49 -32.11 -3.08
CA TYR A 160 16.35 -33.29 -3.93
C TYR A 160 15.19 -33.08 -4.91
N ALA A 161 14.89 -34.10 -5.72
CA ALA A 161 13.82 -34.04 -6.70
C ALA A 161 12.44 -33.79 -6.04
N ASP A 162 12.11 -34.56 -4.99
CA ASP A 162 10.80 -34.62 -4.35
C ASP A 162 10.76 -34.10 -2.90
N LYS A 163 11.93 -33.85 -2.30
CA LYS A 163 12.07 -33.47 -0.88
C LYS A 163 13.19 -32.48 -0.64
N ILE A 164 13.15 -31.82 0.52
CA ILE A 164 14.15 -30.85 0.95
C ILE A 164 14.56 -31.17 2.40
N ASP A 165 15.88 -31.20 2.63
CA ASP A 165 16.44 -31.27 3.98
C ASP A 165 16.56 -29.86 4.55
N PHE A 166 16.05 -29.68 5.76
CA PHE A 166 16.04 -28.43 6.49
C PHE A 166 16.72 -28.55 7.85
N THR A 167 17.24 -27.42 8.34
CA THR A 167 17.56 -27.20 9.75
C THR A 167 16.47 -26.32 10.35
N VAL A 168 15.91 -26.70 11.50
CA VAL A 168 14.82 -25.98 12.17
C VAL A 168 15.40 -24.95 13.13
N ILE A 169 14.98 -23.70 13.01
CA ILE A 169 15.35 -22.59 13.90
C ILE A 169 14.08 -22.10 14.60
N PRO A 170 13.89 -22.41 15.88
CA PRO A 170 12.78 -21.85 16.66
C PRO A 170 12.86 -20.32 16.78
N GLY A 171 11.73 -19.63 16.60
CA GLY A 171 11.68 -18.16 16.60
C GLY A 171 12.06 -17.52 17.94
N PHE A 172 11.83 -18.21 19.06
CA PHE A 172 12.23 -17.74 20.39
C PHE A 172 13.74 -17.46 20.50
N PHE A 173 14.59 -18.11 19.68
CA PHE A 173 16.03 -17.81 19.68
C PHE A 173 16.32 -16.41 19.14
N LEU A 174 15.54 -15.91 18.18
CA LEU A 174 15.74 -14.58 17.61
C LEU A 174 15.41 -13.47 18.61
N GLU A 175 14.28 -13.60 19.30
CA GLU A 175 13.86 -12.59 20.27
C GLU A 175 14.75 -12.56 21.50
N SER A 176 15.11 -13.72 22.04
CA SER A 176 15.94 -13.80 23.25
C SER A 176 17.37 -13.31 23.03
N SER A 177 17.92 -13.50 21.83
CA SER A 177 19.28 -13.10 21.49
C SER A 177 19.38 -11.71 20.87
N GLY A 178 18.29 -11.18 20.32
CA GLY A 178 18.29 -9.96 19.50
C GLY A 178 19.10 -10.09 18.21
N LEU A 179 19.50 -11.32 17.84
CA LEU A 179 20.30 -11.61 16.65
C LEU A 179 19.42 -11.70 15.41
N LYS A 180 20.04 -11.48 14.25
CA LYS A 180 19.41 -11.81 12.97
C LYS A 180 19.33 -13.32 12.77
N LEU A 181 18.43 -13.75 11.89
CA LEU A 181 18.18 -15.16 11.59
C LEU A 181 19.43 -15.92 11.15
N GLU A 182 20.25 -15.31 10.29
CA GLU A 182 21.50 -15.92 9.81
C GLU A 182 22.53 -16.10 10.94
N GLU A 183 22.69 -15.09 11.78
CA GLU A 183 23.62 -15.12 12.91
C GLU A 183 23.21 -16.17 13.94
N CYS A 184 21.90 -16.22 14.24
CA CYS A 184 21.32 -17.22 15.12
C CYS A 184 21.58 -18.64 14.59
N TYR A 185 21.42 -18.86 13.28
CA TYR A 185 21.75 -20.13 12.66
C TYR A 185 23.25 -20.43 12.77
N ASP A 186 24.13 -19.51 12.38
CA ASP A 186 25.57 -19.75 12.33
C ASP A 186 26.15 -20.06 13.72
N GLN A 187 25.63 -19.43 14.78
CA GLN A 187 26.05 -19.69 16.16
C GLN A 187 25.53 -21.01 16.72
N ASN A 188 24.33 -21.45 16.31
CA ASN A 188 23.65 -22.59 16.92
C ASN A 188 23.57 -23.84 16.04
N LYS A 189 24.06 -23.79 14.79
CA LYS A 189 23.90 -24.84 13.76
C LYS A 189 24.16 -26.27 14.25
N ALA A 190 25.12 -26.46 15.16
CA ALA A 190 25.47 -27.78 15.69
C ALA A 190 24.40 -28.38 16.61
N GLN A 191 23.55 -27.55 17.22
CA GLN A 191 22.52 -27.94 18.20
C GLN A 191 21.11 -27.94 17.60
N LEU A 192 20.94 -27.40 16.40
CA LEU A 192 19.64 -27.29 15.75
C LEU A 192 19.21 -28.62 15.12
N ASP A 193 17.92 -28.92 15.24
CA ASP A 193 17.33 -30.12 14.67
C ASP A 193 17.29 -30.08 13.15
N LYS A 194 17.45 -31.25 12.54
CA LYS A 194 17.35 -31.42 11.08
C LYS A 194 16.13 -32.27 10.73
N ILE A 195 15.41 -31.85 9.72
CA ILE A 195 14.22 -32.53 9.22
C ILE A 195 14.29 -32.68 7.70
N THR A 196 13.55 -33.65 7.17
CA THR A 196 13.34 -33.80 5.73
C THR A 196 11.84 -33.72 5.47
N VAL A 197 11.45 -32.84 4.56
CA VAL A 197 10.03 -32.57 4.24
C VAL A 197 9.81 -32.76 2.75
N LEU A 198 8.70 -33.41 2.37
CA LEU A 198 8.34 -33.57 0.97
C LEU A 198 7.90 -32.21 0.38
N LYS A 199 8.25 -31.96 -0.88
CA LYS A 199 7.79 -30.75 -1.59
C LYS A 199 6.26 -30.67 -1.63
N SER A 200 5.56 -31.80 -1.73
CA SER A 200 4.10 -31.87 -1.66
C SER A 200 3.55 -31.41 -0.31
N GLU A 201 4.21 -31.75 0.80
CA GLU A 201 3.81 -31.30 2.15
C GLU A 201 4.01 -29.78 2.31
N LEU A 202 5.14 -29.24 1.82
CA LEU A 202 5.38 -27.79 1.80
C LEU A 202 4.30 -27.06 0.98
N LYS A 203 3.94 -27.62 -0.18
CA LYS A 203 2.89 -27.09 -1.05
C LYS A 203 1.50 -27.12 -0.42
N ASN A 204 1.24 -28.06 0.47
CA ASN A 204 -0.02 -28.18 1.22
C ASN A 204 -0.03 -27.29 2.47
N ALA A 205 1.13 -26.94 3.02
CA ALA A 205 1.26 -26.04 4.14
C ALA A 205 1.13 -24.56 3.76
N PHE A 206 1.07 -24.23 2.47
CA PHE A 206 0.79 -22.88 1.98
C PHE A 206 -0.68 -22.75 1.56
N ALA A 207 -1.34 -21.67 1.98
CA ALA A 207 -2.72 -21.42 1.58
C ALA A 207 -2.77 -21.13 0.07
N ARG A 208 -3.49 -21.97 -0.69
CA ARG A 208 -3.65 -21.83 -2.16
C ARG A 208 -4.94 -21.14 -2.57
N ASP A 209 -5.85 -20.97 -1.63
CA ASP A 209 -7.12 -20.31 -1.82
C ASP A 209 -7.09 -18.98 -1.05
N PHE A 210 -7.50 -17.90 -1.73
CA PHE A 210 -7.44 -16.55 -1.17
C PHE A 210 -8.35 -16.43 0.06
N ASP A 211 -9.58 -16.93 -0.02
CA ASP A 211 -10.57 -16.82 1.07
C ASP A 211 -10.13 -17.67 2.28
N VAL A 212 -9.50 -18.82 2.02
CA VAL A 212 -8.88 -19.64 3.07
C VAL A 212 -7.65 -18.96 3.69
N SER A 213 -6.85 -18.22 2.90
CA SER A 213 -5.66 -17.50 3.42
C SER A 213 -6.01 -16.36 4.37
N GLN A 214 -7.16 -15.72 4.15
CA GLN A 214 -7.66 -14.61 4.96
C GLN A 214 -8.48 -15.06 6.17
N SER A 215 -8.81 -16.36 6.26
CA SER A 215 -9.66 -16.90 7.32
C SER A 215 -8.90 -17.88 8.21
N ASN A 216 -9.45 -18.12 9.41
CA ASN A 216 -8.90 -19.09 10.36
C ASN A 216 -9.27 -20.54 10.02
N THR A 217 -9.76 -20.82 8.80
CA THR A 217 -10.19 -22.16 8.39
C THR A 217 -9.07 -22.97 7.71
N PHE A 218 -7.92 -22.36 7.43
CA PHE A 218 -6.78 -23.10 6.90
C PHE A 218 -6.30 -24.16 7.91
N THR A 219 -6.17 -25.40 7.46
CA THR A 219 -5.86 -26.55 8.35
C THR A 219 -4.35 -26.82 8.49
N GLY A 220 -3.51 -26.23 7.63
CA GLY A 220 -2.06 -26.36 7.68
C GLY A 220 -1.54 -27.78 7.48
N SER A 221 -0.27 -28.00 7.83
CA SER A 221 0.38 -29.31 7.81
C SER A 221 1.31 -29.51 8.99
N ASP A 222 1.42 -30.74 9.52
CA ASP A 222 2.38 -31.07 10.58
C ASP A 222 3.77 -31.37 10.00
N LEU A 223 4.43 -30.31 9.54
CA LEU A 223 5.75 -30.39 8.89
C LEU A 223 6.85 -30.88 9.84
N LEU A 224 6.69 -30.69 11.14
CA LEU A 224 7.69 -31.01 12.16
C LEU A 224 7.42 -32.33 12.88
N LYS A 225 6.35 -33.06 12.52
CA LYS A 225 5.90 -34.29 13.20
C LYS A 225 5.68 -34.07 14.71
N SER A 226 5.22 -32.87 15.05
CA SER A 226 5.06 -32.37 16.42
C SER A 226 3.60 -32.40 16.89
N ARG A 227 2.68 -32.91 16.05
CA ARG A 227 1.21 -32.88 16.23
C ARG A 227 0.63 -31.46 16.23
N LYS A 228 1.39 -30.48 15.74
CA LYS A 228 0.97 -29.10 15.52
C LYS A 228 0.84 -28.85 14.03
N ALA A 229 -0.15 -28.05 13.63
CA ALA A 229 -0.34 -27.69 12.25
C ALA A 229 0.29 -26.33 11.99
N TYR A 230 1.17 -26.27 10.98
CA TYR A 230 1.87 -25.06 10.58
C TYR A 230 1.37 -24.59 9.23
N ARG A 231 1.36 -23.27 9.05
CA ARG A 231 1.29 -22.64 7.73
C ARG A 231 2.63 -22.06 7.35
N ILE A 232 3.00 -22.17 6.09
CA ILE A 232 4.12 -21.43 5.53
C ILE A 232 3.58 -20.06 5.13
N THR A 233 4.17 -18.98 5.64
CA THR A 233 3.74 -17.60 5.34
C THR A 233 4.60 -16.95 4.26
N SER A 234 5.91 -17.21 4.27
CA SER A 234 6.85 -16.65 3.32
C SER A 234 8.04 -17.57 3.07
N ILE A 235 8.74 -17.33 1.95
CA ILE A 235 10.07 -17.87 1.67
C ILE A 235 11.00 -16.67 1.48
N GLU A 236 11.90 -16.52 2.43
CA GLU A 236 12.85 -15.41 2.53
C GLU A 236 14.22 -15.85 2.02
N GLU A 237 14.95 -14.95 1.36
CA GLU A 237 16.34 -15.17 1.02
C GLU A 237 17.21 -14.56 2.12
N GLY A 238 18.04 -15.37 2.76
CA GLY A 238 19.06 -14.87 3.67
C GLY A 238 20.45 -15.01 3.10
N TRP A 239 21.46 -14.59 3.87
CA TRP A 239 22.86 -14.53 3.44
C TRP A 239 23.04 -13.81 2.09
N SER A 240 22.20 -12.80 1.83
CA SER A 240 22.42 -11.92 0.69
C SER A 240 23.64 -11.05 0.97
N ILE A 241 24.40 -10.77 -0.09
CA ILE A 241 25.47 -9.79 -0.03
C ILE A 241 24.78 -8.41 -0.07
N VAL A 242 24.98 -7.62 0.98
CA VAL A 242 24.54 -6.21 1.02
C VAL A 242 25.78 -5.35 1.06
N LEU A 243 26.01 -4.61 -0.02
CA LEU A 243 27.14 -3.70 -0.14
C LEU A 243 26.62 -2.26 -0.09
N GLU A 244 27.26 -1.45 0.74
CA GLU A 244 27.05 -0.01 0.81
C GLU A 244 28.36 0.68 0.48
N SER A 245 28.33 1.76 -0.30
CA SER A 245 29.52 2.51 -0.69
C SER A 245 29.52 3.91 -0.11
N SER A 246 30.68 4.38 0.34
CA SER A 246 30.88 5.77 0.75
C SER A 246 32.19 6.33 0.18
N LEU A 247 32.19 7.62 -0.14
CA LEU A 247 33.40 8.30 -0.62
C LEU A 247 34.20 8.78 0.60
N ILE A 248 35.40 8.24 0.82
CA ILE A 248 36.22 8.57 2.00
C ILE A 248 37.19 9.71 1.69
N PHE A 249 37.91 9.58 0.58
CA PHE A 249 39.00 10.47 0.26
C PHE A 249 39.01 10.79 -1.24
N LYS A 250 39.16 12.07 -1.54
CA LYS A 250 39.33 12.59 -2.89
C LYS A 250 40.49 13.58 -2.93
N ASP A 251 41.41 13.33 -3.85
CA ASP A 251 42.40 14.28 -4.36
C ASP A 251 42.30 14.27 -5.89
N SER A 252 42.87 15.26 -6.58
CA SER A 252 42.78 15.37 -8.04
C SER A 252 43.31 14.13 -8.76
N ALA A 253 44.23 13.40 -8.14
CA ALA A 253 44.91 12.24 -8.71
C ALA A 253 44.54 10.90 -8.07
N VAL A 254 43.74 10.89 -6.99
CA VAL A 254 43.40 9.67 -6.24
C VAL A 254 41.95 9.70 -5.77
N ILE A 255 41.20 8.64 -6.07
CA ILE A 255 39.91 8.34 -5.47
C ILE A 255 40.03 7.12 -4.55
N GLN A 256 39.43 7.19 -3.36
CA GLN A 256 39.26 6.06 -2.46
C GLN A 256 37.80 5.94 -2.00
N ILE A 257 37.23 4.77 -2.24
CA ILE A 257 35.84 4.44 -1.92
C ILE A 257 35.85 3.35 -0.85
N GLU A 258 35.14 3.58 0.26
CA GLU A 258 34.78 2.52 1.20
C GLU A 258 33.66 1.70 0.60
N ILE A 259 33.77 0.38 0.69
CA ILE A 259 32.63 -0.50 0.53
C ILE A 259 32.49 -1.29 1.81
N SER A 260 31.33 -1.14 2.46
CA SER A 260 30.93 -1.89 3.64
C SER A 260 30.06 -3.06 3.22
N SER A 261 30.46 -4.27 3.62
CA SER A 261 29.67 -5.48 3.45
C SER A 261 28.94 -5.84 4.75
N THR A 262 27.62 -6.02 4.64
CA THR A 262 26.83 -6.74 5.62
C THR A 262 26.20 -7.94 4.90
N GLY A 263 26.45 -9.17 5.37
CA GLY A 263 25.98 -10.37 4.70
C GLY A 263 27.03 -11.48 4.60
N SER A 264 26.85 -12.37 3.62
CA SER A 264 27.70 -13.54 3.40
C SER A 264 29.10 -13.19 2.93
N GLU A 265 30.03 -14.13 3.12
CA GLU A 265 31.35 -14.04 2.50
C GLU A 265 31.22 -14.09 0.97
N PHE A 266 32.11 -13.38 0.27
CA PHE A 266 32.12 -13.36 -1.19
C PHE A 266 33.53 -13.08 -1.72
N THR A 267 33.69 -13.25 -3.03
CA THR A 267 34.94 -12.95 -3.73
C THR A 267 34.68 -12.00 -4.87
N ILE A 268 35.38 -10.87 -4.90
CA ILE A 268 35.38 -9.95 -6.05
C ILE A 268 36.24 -10.58 -7.13
N MET A 269 35.63 -10.88 -8.28
CA MET A 269 36.25 -11.58 -9.39
C MET A 269 36.85 -10.62 -10.41
N SER A 270 36.12 -9.55 -10.74
CA SER A 270 36.56 -8.55 -11.71
C SER A 270 35.99 -7.17 -11.39
N ILE A 271 36.72 -6.14 -11.79
CA ILE A 271 36.31 -4.74 -11.74
C ILE A 271 36.58 -4.15 -13.13
N GLN A 272 35.54 -3.69 -13.81
CA GLN A 272 35.63 -3.20 -15.18
C GLN A 272 34.96 -1.83 -15.31
N ASN A 273 35.71 -0.84 -15.79
CA ASN A 273 35.12 0.48 -16.07
C ASN A 273 34.25 0.40 -17.31
N THR A 274 33.02 0.90 -17.20
CA THR A 274 32.07 1.04 -18.31
C THR A 274 31.93 2.49 -18.75
N GLU A 275 32.21 3.45 -17.86
CA GLU A 275 32.24 4.88 -18.15
C GLU A 275 33.40 5.52 -17.38
N ASN A 276 34.26 6.25 -18.09
CA ASN A 276 35.48 6.88 -17.58
C ASN A 276 36.48 5.91 -16.92
N HIS A 277 37.74 5.93 -17.38
CA HIS A 277 38.71 4.92 -17.00
C HIS A 277 39.39 5.25 -15.67
N ILE A 278 38.96 4.61 -14.59
CA ILE A 278 39.63 4.67 -13.28
C ILE A 278 40.70 3.57 -13.19
N PRO A 279 41.99 3.90 -12.97
CA PRO A 279 43.05 2.91 -12.86
C PRO A 279 43.05 2.27 -11.45
N TRP A 280 42.12 1.36 -11.18
CA TRP A 280 42.00 0.69 -9.88
C TRP A 280 43.30 0.01 -9.42
N ASP A 281 43.68 0.24 -8.16
CA ASP A 281 44.82 -0.37 -7.47
C ASP A 281 44.32 -1.48 -6.53
N ILE A 282 43.96 -2.61 -7.12
CA ILE A 282 43.44 -3.76 -6.38
C ILE A 282 43.92 -5.06 -7.02
N THR A 283 44.29 -6.01 -6.18
CA THR A 283 44.64 -7.36 -6.62
C THR A 283 43.39 -8.24 -6.59
N LEU A 284 43.04 -8.81 -7.74
CA LEU A 284 41.89 -9.70 -7.89
C LEU A 284 42.36 -11.14 -8.17
N PRO A 285 41.63 -12.16 -7.70
CA PRO A 285 40.38 -12.06 -6.93
C PRO A 285 40.58 -11.60 -5.48
N LEU A 286 39.66 -10.81 -4.94
CA LEU A 286 39.69 -10.34 -3.54
C LEU A 286 38.61 -11.03 -2.71
N LYS A 287 39.00 -11.83 -1.71
CA LYS A 287 38.06 -12.49 -0.80
C LYS A 287 37.66 -11.55 0.35
N ILE A 288 36.36 -11.34 0.52
CA ILE A 288 35.73 -10.57 1.59
C ILE A 288 35.03 -11.52 2.55
N LYS A 289 35.31 -11.39 3.86
CA LYS A 289 34.68 -12.21 4.91
C LYS A 289 33.23 -11.79 5.12
N SER A 290 32.44 -12.67 5.73
CA SER A 290 31.09 -12.31 6.18
C SER A 290 31.15 -11.18 7.21
N GLY A 291 30.18 -10.28 7.13
CA GLY A 291 29.98 -9.15 8.04
C GLY A 291 28.53 -9.06 8.48
N ASN A 292 28.24 -8.27 9.50
CA ASN A 292 26.87 -8.01 9.91
C ASN A 292 26.63 -6.52 10.20
N ARG A 293 25.39 -6.15 10.55
CA ARG A 293 25.06 -4.73 10.80
C ARG A 293 25.84 -4.14 11.97
N SER A 294 26.15 -4.94 12.99
CA SER A 294 26.88 -4.49 14.18
C SER A 294 28.40 -4.45 13.96
N ASN A 295 28.90 -5.20 12.99
CA ASN A 295 30.31 -5.36 12.65
C ASN A 295 30.45 -5.59 11.13
N PRO A 296 30.26 -4.53 10.31
CA PRO A 296 30.42 -4.61 8.87
C PRO A 296 31.87 -4.88 8.49
N VAL A 297 32.09 -5.57 7.37
CA VAL A 297 33.44 -5.74 6.81
C VAL A 297 33.68 -4.64 5.79
N ASN A 298 34.59 -3.73 6.10
CA ASN A 298 34.96 -2.63 5.21
C ASN A 298 36.17 -3.02 4.36
N PHE A 299 36.15 -2.65 3.08
CA PHE A 299 37.29 -2.71 2.19
C PHE A 299 37.34 -1.47 1.31
N PHE A 300 38.51 -1.17 0.76
CA PHE A 300 38.73 0.07 0.01
C PHE A 300 39.05 -0.23 -1.46
N LEU A 301 38.39 0.49 -2.36
CA LEU A 301 38.79 0.60 -3.76
C LEU A 301 39.56 1.90 -3.92
N SER A 302 40.85 1.82 -4.24
CA SER A 302 41.71 2.98 -4.45
C SER A 302 42.18 3.03 -5.90
N SER A 303 42.39 4.20 -6.47
CA SER A 303 43.02 4.35 -7.80
C SER A 303 44.54 4.52 -7.69
N LYS A 304 45.30 4.00 -8.67
CA LYS A 304 46.72 4.31 -8.83
C LYS A 304 46.88 5.77 -9.25
N LYS A 305 47.81 6.49 -8.61
CA LYS A 305 48.24 7.80 -9.08
C LYS A 305 48.89 7.63 -10.46
N LYS A 306 48.31 8.23 -11.49
CA LYS A 306 48.85 8.30 -12.86
C LYS A 306 48.80 9.73 -13.34
N ASP A 307 49.84 10.16 -14.04
CA ASP A 307 49.99 11.56 -14.47
C ASP A 307 48.85 12.02 -15.42
N ASP A 308 48.26 11.08 -16.17
CA ASP A 308 47.16 11.34 -17.11
C ASP A 308 45.74 11.15 -16.52
N PHE A 309 45.62 10.84 -15.22
CA PHE A 309 44.32 10.68 -14.56
C PHE A 309 43.99 11.90 -13.69
N SER A 310 42.95 12.64 -14.07
CA SER A 310 42.33 13.67 -13.24
C SER A 310 40.88 13.29 -12.97
N PHE A 311 40.52 13.12 -11.70
CA PHE A 311 39.14 12.86 -11.32
C PHE A 311 38.24 14.08 -11.58
N TYR A 312 38.79 15.29 -11.53
CA TYR A 312 38.05 16.54 -11.79
C TYR A 312 37.69 16.77 -13.26
N ASN A 313 38.31 16.06 -14.20
CA ASN A 313 37.97 16.17 -15.62
C ASN A 313 36.91 15.14 -16.06
N ASN A 314 36.52 14.22 -15.17
CA ASN A 314 35.54 13.16 -15.43
C ASN A 314 34.31 13.39 -14.53
N ASP A 315 33.30 14.08 -15.05
CA ASP A 315 32.09 14.48 -14.30
C ASP A 315 31.30 13.30 -13.70
N SER A 316 31.50 12.09 -14.19
CA SER A 316 30.88 10.86 -13.70
C SER A 316 31.79 9.65 -13.95
N PHE A 317 31.57 8.54 -13.26
CA PHE A 317 32.18 7.26 -13.60
C PHE A 317 31.19 6.13 -13.37
N LYS A 318 31.41 5.02 -14.08
CA LYS A 318 30.70 3.76 -13.86
C LYS A 318 31.67 2.61 -13.95
N THR A 319 31.58 1.72 -12.96
CA THR A 319 32.42 0.54 -12.85
C THR A 319 31.54 -0.64 -12.47
N GLU A 320 31.64 -1.71 -13.24
CA GLU A 320 31.00 -2.98 -12.94
C GLU A 320 31.91 -3.83 -12.05
N ILE A 321 31.34 -4.34 -10.97
CA ILE A 321 31.99 -5.20 -9.98
C ILE A 321 31.30 -6.56 -10.04
N LYS A 322 32.03 -7.57 -10.50
CA LYS A 322 31.54 -8.95 -10.53
C LYS A 322 31.94 -9.66 -9.26
N VAL A 323 30.96 -10.20 -8.54
CA VAL A 323 31.13 -10.85 -7.24
C VAL A 323 30.65 -12.29 -7.30
N LEU A 324 31.37 -13.21 -6.67
CA LEU A 324 30.96 -14.60 -6.49
C LEU A 324 30.65 -14.84 -5.01
N ASP A 325 29.41 -15.22 -4.69
CA ASP A 325 29.02 -15.49 -3.29
C ASP A 325 29.53 -16.84 -2.77
N SER A 326 29.34 -17.09 -1.47
CA SER A 326 29.69 -18.35 -0.81
C SER A 326 28.99 -19.59 -1.38
N PHE A 327 27.92 -19.41 -2.16
CA PHE A 327 27.18 -20.48 -2.82
C PHE A 327 27.59 -20.68 -4.28
N GLY A 328 28.57 -19.92 -4.79
CA GLY A 328 29.02 -19.97 -6.18
C GLY A 328 28.08 -19.26 -7.15
N THR A 329 27.18 -18.39 -6.66
CA THR A 329 26.33 -17.55 -7.51
C THR A 329 27.05 -16.26 -7.85
N GLU A 330 27.06 -15.91 -9.12
CA GLU A 330 27.60 -14.64 -9.59
C GLU A 330 26.56 -13.52 -9.41
N HIS A 331 27.01 -12.40 -8.86
CA HIS A 331 26.23 -11.18 -8.69
C HIS A 331 26.96 -10.05 -9.41
N LEU A 332 26.20 -9.15 -10.04
CA LEU A 332 26.75 -7.98 -10.72
C LEU A 332 26.32 -6.72 -9.98
N TYR A 333 27.31 -5.91 -9.61
CA TYR A 333 27.09 -4.59 -9.03
C TYR A 333 27.64 -3.52 -9.96
N GLN A 334 26.99 -2.36 -9.97
CA GLN A 334 27.51 -1.17 -10.62
C GLN A 334 27.78 -0.11 -9.56
N LEU A 335 29.05 0.25 -9.47
CA LEU A 335 29.51 1.41 -8.75
C LEU A 335 29.45 2.60 -9.71
N SER A 336 28.62 3.58 -9.39
CA SER A 336 28.50 4.82 -10.14
C SER A 336 28.75 5.99 -9.21
N GLY A 337 29.30 7.08 -9.74
CA GLY A 337 29.56 8.24 -8.91
C GLY A 337 30.07 9.42 -9.71
N ASN A 338 30.33 10.49 -9.00
CA ASN A 338 30.96 11.70 -9.49
C ASN A 338 31.87 12.28 -8.41
N HIS A 339 32.23 13.56 -8.53
CA HIS A 339 33.08 14.25 -7.57
C HIS A 339 32.48 14.37 -6.15
N ASP A 340 31.17 14.24 -5.99
CA ASP A 340 30.48 14.47 -4.71
C ASP A 340 29.93 13.21 -4.06
N TYR A 341 29.57 12.19 -4.84
CA TYR A 341 28.96 10.98 -4.31
C TYR A 341 29.35 9.73 -5.08
N CYS A 342 29.19 8.58 -4.43
CA CYS A 342 29.22 7.27 -5.06
C CYS A 342 28.02 6.43 -4.58
N THR A 343 27.47 5.65 -5.48
CA THR A 343 26.35 4.73 -5.24
C THR A 343 26.69 3.38 -5.81
N LEU A 344 26.33 2.33 -5.07
CA LEU A 344 26.52 0.95 -5.49
C LEU A 344 25.15 0.29 -5.66
N THR A 345 24.85 -0.16 -6.86
CA THR A 345 23.55 -0.74 -7.22
C THR A 345 23.73 -2.18 -7.68
N LYS A 346 22.91 -3.10 -7.17
CA LYS A 346 22.89 -4.51 -7.63
C LYS A 346 22.03 -4.65 -8.89
N PHE A 347 22.54 -5.30 -9.93
CA PHE A 347 21.81 -5.57 -11.17
C PHE A 347 21.16 -6.95 -11.24
N SER A 348 21.88 -7.99 -10.81
CA SER A 348 21.45 -9.39 -10.90
C SER A 348 22.02 -10.22 -9.76
#